data_AF-A0A4Q3Y667-F1
#
_entry.id   AF-A0A4Q3Y667-F1
#
_cell.length_a   1.000
_cell.length_b   1.000
_cell.length_c   1.000
_cell.angle_alpha   90.00
_cell.angle_beta   90.00
_cell.angle_gamma   90.00
#
_symmetry.space_group_name_H-M   'P 1'
#
loop_
_entity.id
_entity.type
_entity.pdbx_description
1 polymer ?
#
loop_
_entity_poly.entity_id
_entity_poly.type
_entity_poly.pdbx_seq_one_letter_code
_entity_poly.pdbx_strand_id
1 'polypeptide(L)'
;MVDEVETQPAAQTILTDAEIRALAYFAIGIGSEGSIGGRDVSNRLAFAGTVRNGVMDPVGNSGYSIGTLQTDLGQHPEAAAQLVDAYQAWARTYHIDWLLTDAQRTQTANDLGRNGQAIEAQNGRPLDATVKSHLDTFLASDAGITFVHERDVAQIAALVRPGGGMDQLQGTLLYQNSSLDDQAKLATMVLKLENQAGQGYYPRMINGIRSGTINSTEDAKNVVDGFMPNRSGPSRDGPDYVESGMDHALEGTEVFNALRNADPRSPLHQPWQSVLANPLVNPTQTAQDAAHPNLGSEYVAIKVLFLQKQSAPAFVEAMAQGGAYGYNVINGRGQSRPQSTSLYASGDDFVLMDGTGAGKAYVGCVWSDVERTELTRINNRDGTIDLDINRGGATERLLHIDPNAPVLRPRIGLLPTGVLDERPGQGAESITFTPVVNEEHHRNGADLECPPYITRHGAMGRNYSMPQSADDRLLPQAERAVRQLDQDLGRECNYQSACMAASVACLAKANGLSRIDYVLLSDARGTARQGDSLFVVQGDPSDPAHKRAQMKTEDAIGTPIERSMAQLHGLNEAHQKLQPAQAMEEPIRETSQHMRMS
;
A
#
# COMPACT_ATOMS: atom_id res chain seq x y z
N MET A 1 59.98 3.49 -0.67
CA MET A 1 58.63 2.91 -0.62
C MET A 1 57.93 3.68 0.46
N VAL A 2 57.05 4.60 0.06
CA VAL A 2 56.26 5.40 0.98
C VAL A 2 54.94 4.67 1.03
N ASP A 3 54.59 4.14 2.21
CA ASP A 3 53.29 3.49 2.43
C ASP A 3 52.19 4.51 2.17
N GLU A 4 51.39 4.22 1.15
CA GLU A 4 50.17 4.95 0.83
C GLU A 4 49.15 4.58 1.91
N VAL A 5 49.00 5.46 2.89
CA VAL A 5 47.91 5.37 3.86
C VAL A 5 46.62 5.58 3.08
N GLU A 6 45.94 4.48 2.78
CA GLU A 6 44.59 4.46 2.23
C GLU A 6 43.67 5.17 3.25
N THR A 7 43.44 6.46 3.02
CA THR A 7 42.52 7.26 3.82
C THR A 7 41.13 6.65 3.67
N GLN A 8 40.61 6.05 4.74
CA GLN A 8 39.20 5.67 4.82
C GLN A 8 38.34 6.89 4.45
N PRO A 9 37.40 6.76 3.50
CA PRO A 9 36.52 7.87 3.16
C PRO A 9 35.76 8.32 4.41
N ALA A 10 35.62 9.64 4.59
CA ALA A 10 34.87 10.19 5.70
C ALA A 10 33.46 9.58 5.76
N ALA A 11 32.99 9.24 6.96
CA ALA A 11 31.66 8.69 7.16
C ALA A 11 30.62 9.64 6.54
N GLN A 12 29.78 9.11 5.65
CA GLN A 12 28.75 9.87 4.97
C GLN A 12 27.76 10.46 5.98
N THR A 13 27.64 11.78 6.03
CA THR A 13 26.76 12.49 6.97
C THR A 13 25.48 13.03 6.31
N ILE A 14 25.39 13.01 4.99
CA ILE A 14 24.23 13.45 4.22
C ILE A 14 23.89 12.48 3.11
N LEU A 15 22.62 12.35 2.76
CA LEU A 15 22.20 11.57 1.58
C LEU A 15 22.80 12.14 0.30
N THR A 16 23.28 11.26 -0.57
CA THR A 16 23.76 11.60 -1.91
C THR A 16 22.61 11.97 -2.86
N ASP A 17 22.91 12.64 -3.97
CA ASP A 17 21.92 12.92 -5.03
C ASP A 17 21.33 11.62 -5.59
N ALA A 18 22.14 10.56 -5.75
CA ALA A 18 21.68 9.25 -6.18
C ALA A 18 20.67 8.64 -5.18
N GLU A 19 20.94 8.72 -3.89
CA GLU A 19 20.02 8.25 -2.84
C GLU A 19 18.71 9.05 -2.81
N ILE A 20 18.77 10.38 -2.97
CA ILE A 20 17.57 11.23 -3.03
C ILE A 20 16.74 10.89 -4.26
N ARG A 21 17.37 10.65 -5.42
CA ARG A 21 16.67 10.21 -6.64
C ARG A 21 16.08 8.81 -6.50
N ALA A 22 16.80 7.89 -5.85
CA ALA A 22 16.31 6.55 -5.57
C ALA A 22 15.09 6.59 -4.64
N LEU A 23 15.13 7.43 -3.61
CA LEU A 23 14.00 7.66 -2.71
C LEU A 23 12.79 8.24 -3.45
N ALA A 24 13.00 9.25 -4.30
CA ALA A 24 11.94 9.81 -5.13
C ALA A 24 11.32 8.76 -6.08
N TYR A 25 12.15 7.98 -6.77
CA TYR A 25 11.67 7.01 -7.76
C TYR A 25 11.06 5.74 -7.13
N PHE A 26 11.76 5.12 -6.19
CA PHE A 26 11.37 3.83 -5.63
C PHE A 26 10.44 3.95 -4.42
N ALA A 27 10.70 4.84 -3.46
CA ALA A 27 9.84 4.95 -2.28
C ALA A 27 8.54 5.72 -2.58
N ILE A 28 8.66 6.90 -3.21
CA ILE A 28 7.51 7.76 -3.52
C ILE A 28 6.80 7.28 -4.79
N GLY A 29 7.55 7.05 -5.87
CA GLY A 29 7.00 6.55 -7.13
C GLY A 29 6.49 5.11 -7.00
N ILE A 30 7.36 4.12 -7.13
CA ILE A 30 6.99 2.70 -7.15
C ILE A 30 6.25 2.26 -5.87
N GLY A 31 6.78 2.60 -4.69
CA GLY A 31 6.30 2.13 -3.41
C GLY A 31 4.95 2.73 -3.01
N SER A 32 4.67 3.98 -3.35
CA SER A 32 3.44 4.68 -2.93
C SER A 32 2.47 4.87 -4.10
N GLU A 33 2.84 5.65 -5.11
CA GLU A 33 1.92 6.12 -6.15
C GLU A 33 1.72 5.11 -7.29
N GLY A 34 2.77 4.37 -7.63
CA GLY A 34 2.83 3.38 -8.69
C GLY A 34 2.45 1.96 -8.26
N SER A 35 1.96 1.75 -7.03
CA SER A 35 1.59 0.40 -6.55
C SER A 35 0.19 0.26 -5.99
N ILE A 36 -0.42 -0.90 -6.27
CA ILE A 36 -1.69 -1.32 -5.67
C ILE A 36 -1.60 -2.80 -5.31
N GLY A 37 -1.74 -3.15 -4.04
CA GLY A 37 -1.70 -4.55 -3.58
C GLY A 37 -0.39 -5.27 -3.95
N GLY A 38 0.73 -4.54 -3.96
CA GLY A 38 2.04 -5.04 -4.35
C GLY A 38 2.24 -5.25 -5.86
N ARG A 39 1.31 -4.78 -6.70
CA ARG A 39 1.44 -4.77 -8.17
C ARG A 39 1.96 -3.42 -8.63
N ASP A 40 2.80 -3.41 -9.64
CA ASP A 40 3.11 -2.19 -10.39
C ASP A 40 1.92 -1.81 -11.28
N VAL A 41 1.47 -0.56 -11.18
CA VAL A 41 0.35 -0.02 -11.95
C VAL A 41 0.74 1.24 -12.75
N SER A 42 2.04 1.52 -12.86
CA SER A 42 2.60 2.74 -13.45
C SER A 42 2.45 2.80 -14.97
N ASN A 43 2.45 1.65 -15.64
CA ASN A 43 2.47 1.51 -17.10
C ASN A 43 1.09 1.22 -17.69
N ARG A 44 0.06 1.91 -17.20
CA ARG A 44 -1.32 1.84 -17.72
C ARG A 44 -2.05 3.15 -17.42
N LEU A 45 -3.15 3.40 -18.12
CA LEU A 45 -4.02 4.52 -17.78
C LEU A 45 -4.74 4.26 -16.45
N ALA A 46 -4.43 5.08 -15.45
CA ALA A 46 -5.15 5.14 -14.19
C ALA A 46 -6.26 6.20 -14.25
N PHE A 47 -7.35 5.97 -13.52
CA PHE A 47 -8.44 6.91 -13.37
C PHE A 47 -8.95 6.84 -11.94
N ALA A 48 -8.86 7.95 -11.21
CA ALA A 48 -9.42 8.06 -9.87
C ALA A 48 -10.93 8.37 -9.98
N GLY A 49 -11.72 7.29 -10.04
CA GLY A 49 -13.16 7.34 -10.25
C GLY A 49 -13.72 5.96 -10.58
N THR A 50 -15.03 5.88 -10.86
CA THR A 50 -15.65 4.65 -11.36
C THR A 50 -16.17 4.83 -12.77
N VAL A 51 -16.09 3.78 -13.60
CA VAL A 51 -16.75 3.75 -14.90
C VAL A 51 -17.90 2.75 -14.81
N ARG A 52 -19.15 3.23 -14.81
CA ARG A 52 -20.35 2.39 -14.69
C ARG A 52 -21.21 2.57 -15.93
N ASN A 53 -21.56 1.47 -16.59
CA ASN A 53 -22.39 1.48 -17.80
C ASN A 53 -21.87 2.46 -18.88
N GLY A 54 -20.54 2.58 -19.02
CA GLY A 54 -19.92 3.49 -19.98
C GLY A 54 -19.95 4.96 -19.57
N VAL A 55 -20.18 5.28 -18.29
CA VAL A 55 -20.13 6.65 -17.75
C VAL A 55 -19.03 6.74 -16.69
N MET A 56 -18.09 7.65 -16.89
CA MET A 56 -17.04 8.03 -15.95
C MET A 56 -17.60 8.93 -14.85
N ASP A 57 -17.36 8.54 -13.61
CA ASP A 57 -17.73 9.23 -12.38
C ASP A 57 -16.44 9.52 -11.59
N PRO A 58 -15.82 10.71 -11.76
CA PRO A 58 -14.53 11.04 -11.19
C PRO A 58 -14.62 11.29 -9.69
N VAL A 59 -13.53 11.00 -8.96
CA VAL A 59 -13.38 11.47 -7.58
C VAL A 59 -12.85 12.91 -7.64
N GLY A 60 -13.65 13.87 -7.17
CA GLY A 60 -13.26 15.28 -7.16
C GLY A 60 -12.91 15.79 -8.56
N ASN A 61 -11.77 16.47 -8.70
CA ASN A 61 -11.33 17.00 -10.00
C ASN A 61 -10.42 16.05 -10.79
N SER A 62 -10.39 14.76 -10.47
CA SER A 62 -9.44 13.82 -11.07
C SER A 62 -9.77 13.43 -12.51
N GLY A 63 -8.74 13.43 -13.36
CA GLY A 63 -8.75 12.93 -14.73
C GLY A 63 -8.03 11.58 -14.88
N TYR A 64 -7.57 11.29 -16.10
CA TYR A 64 -6.64 10.19 -16.33
C TYR A 64 -5.23 10.53 -15.82
N SER A 65 -4.52 9.52 -15.33
CA SER A 65 -3.11 9.63 -14.94
C SER A 65 -2.26 8.46 -15.41
N ILE A 66 -0.95 8.66 -15.45
CA ILE A 66 0.07 7.65 -15.82
C ILE A 66 1.35 7.83 -14.99
N GLY A 67 2.19 6.80 -14.96
CA GLY A 67 3.55 6.88 -14.45
C GLY A 67 3.73 6.53 -12.98
N THR A 68 4.99 6.34 -12.57
CA THR A 68 5.32 5.92 -11.20
C THR A 68 5.04 7.04 -10.22
N LEU A 69 5.26 8.30 -10.61
CA LEU A 69 4.95 9.51 -9.83
C LEU A 69 3.60 10.15 -10.19
N GLN A 70 2.71 9.36 -10.82
CA GLN A 70 1.35 9.74 -11.20
C GLN A 70 1.21 11.15 -11.79
N THR A 71 1.57 11.33 -13.06
CA THR A 71 1.18 12.53 -13.80
C THR A 71 -0.33 12.57 -14.00
N ASP A 72 -0.99 13.62 -13.49
CA ASP A 72 -2.37 13.96 -13.85
C ASP A 72 -2.42 14.60 -15.25
N LEU A 73 -2.97 13.89 -16.22
CA LEU A 73 -3.07 14.36 -17.61
C LEU A 73 -4.05 15.53 -17.77
N GLY A 74 -5.01 15.67 -16.85
CA GLY A 74 -5.96 16.79 -16.83
C GLY A 74 -5.34 18.11 -16.34
N GLN A 75 -4.29 18.03 -15.52
CA GLN A 75 -3.49 19.19 -15.12
C GLN A 75 -2.32 19.45 -16.08
N HIS A 76 -1.93 18.43 -16.84
CA HIS A 76 -0.85 18.46 -17.84
C HIS A 76 -1.37 18.11 -19.24
N PRO A 77 -2.17 18.97 -19.88
CA PRO A 77 -2.72 18.70 -21.22
C PRO A 77 -1.62 18.50 -22.28
N GLU A 78 -0.44 19.08 -22.10
CA GLU A 78 0.74 18.81 -22.93
C GLU A 78 1.20 17.35 -22.84
N ALA A 79 1.09 16.72 -21.66
CA ALA A 79 1.44 15.32 -21.46
C ALA A 79 0.44 14.39 -22.15
N ALA A 80 -0.84 14.76 -22.15
CA ALA A 80 -1.89 14.03 -22.87
C ALA A 80 -1.60 14.01 -24.39
N ALA A 81 -1.23 15.16 -24.97
CA ALA A 81 -0.86 15.25 -26.38
C ALA A 81 0.40 14.43 -26.70
N GLN A 82 1.44 14.54 -25.87
CA GLN A 82 2.69 13.79 -26.03
C GLN A 82 2.47 12.27 -25.95
N LEU A 83 1.59 11.80 -25.05
CA LEU A 83 1.21 10.39 -24.95
C LEU A 83 0.58 9.89 -26.26
N VAL A 84 -0.34 10.67 -26.84
CA VAL A 84 -0.97 10.32 -28.12
C VAL A 84 0.07 10.29 -29.23
N ASP A 85 1.01 11.23 -29.26
CA ASP A 85 2.05 11.28 -30.29
C ASP A 85 3.03 10.09 -30.19
N ALA A 86 3.44 9.73 -28.97
CA ALA A 86 4.29 8.57 -28.70
C ALA A 86 3.59 7.27 -29.10
N TYR A 87 2.31 7.12 -28.73
CA TYR A 87 1.46 6.01 -29.17
C TYR A 87 1.38 5.91 -30.70
N GLN A 88 1.17 7.04 -31.39
CA GLN A 88 1.09 7.05 -32.85
C GLN A 88 2.43 6.71 -33.52
N ALA A 89 3.56 7.16 -32.96
CA ALA A 89 4.89 6.78 -33.46
C ALA A 89 5.14 5.27 -33.32
N TRP A 90 4.77 4.69 -32.18
CA TRP A 90 4.84 3.25 -31.95
C TRP A 90 3.90 2.47 -32.88
N ALA A 91 2.64 2.89 -33.00
CA ALA A 91 1.65 2.26 -33.88
C ALA A 91 2.10 2.27 -35.34
N ARG A 92 2.75 3.32 -35.84
CA ARG A 92 3.30 3.33 -37.22
C ARG A 92 4.28 2.19 -37.49
N THR A 93 5.00 1.75 -36.46
CA THR A 93 6.02 0.70 -36.59
C THR A 93 5.43 -0.69 -36.39
N TYR A 94 4.58 -0.87 -35.36
CA TYR A 94 4.16 -2.19 -34.90
C TYR A 94 2.68 -2.52 -35.17
N HIS A 95 1.83 -1.50 -35.32
CA HIS A 95 0.37 -1.64 -35.43
C HIS A 95 -0.22 -0.57 -36.37
N ILE A 96 0.12 -0.64 -37.67
CA ILE A 96 -0.29 0.37 -38.64
C ILE A 96 -1.82 0.48 -38.78
N ASP A 97 -2.53 -0.60 -38.47
CA ASP A 97 -3.99 -0.68 -38.40
C ASP A 97 -4.59 0.06 -37.20
N TRP A 98 -3.77 0.46 -36.22
CA TRP A 98 -4.20 1.20 -35.01
C TRP A 98 -3.93 2.72 -35.10
N LEU A 99 -3.47 3.20 -36.26
CA LEU A 99 -3.28 4.62 -36.50
C LEU A 99 -4.60 5.38 -36.41
N LEU A 100 -4.54 6.50 -35.70
CA LEU A 100 -5.67 7.40 -35.51
C LEU A 100 -5.65 8.44 -36.64
N THR A 101 -6.83 8.76 -37.17
CA THR A 101 -7.02 9.96 -37.99
C THR A 101 -6.72 11.22 -37.17
N ASP A 102 -6.45 12.35 -37.82
CA ASP A 102 -6.16 13.60 -37.12
C ASP A 102 -7.29 14.01 -36.16
N ALA A 103 -8.55 13.81 -36.56
CA ALA A 103 -9.70 14.05 -35.70
C ALA A 103 -9.71 13.13 -34.45
N GLN A 104 -9.40 11.84 -34.63
CA GLN A 104 -9.30 10.90 -33.50
C GLN A 104 -8.12 11.24 -32.58
N ARG A 105 -6.98 11.69 -33.12
CA ARG A 105 -5.83 12.12 -32.32
C ARG A 105 -6.19 13.31 -31.44
N THR A 106 -6.78 14.35 -32.03
CA THR A 106 -7.23 15.54 -31.28
C THR A 106 -8.28 15.15 -30.23
N GLN A 107 -9.26 14.31 -30.57
CA GLN A 107 -10.27 13.86 -29.62
C GLN A 107 -9.65 13.06 -28.47
N THR A 108 -8.72 12.16 -28.77
CA THR A 108 -8.04 11.32 -27.76
C THR A 108 -7.21 12.17 -26.80
N ALA A 109 -6.43 13.12 -27.31
CA ALA A 109 -5.65 14.04 -26.48
C ALA A 109 -6.56 14.90 -25.59
N ASN A 110 -7.64 15.42 -26.15
CA ASN A 110 -8.64 16.16 -25.38
C ASN A 110 -9.29 15.28 -24.30
N ASP A 111 -9.62 14.02 -24.63
CA ASP A 111 -10.29 13.11 -23.70
C ASP A 111 -9.42 12.72 -22.50
N LEU A 112 -8.13 12.49 -22.76
CA LEU A 112 -7.10 12.23 -21.76
C LEU A 112 -6.83 13.48 -20.91
N GLY A 113 -6.84 14.67 -21.51
CA GLY A 113 -6.58 15.95 -20.86
C GLY A 113 -7.76 16.55 -20.09
N ARG A 114 -8.85 15.79 -19.84
CA ARG A 114 -9.96 16.27 -19.03
C ARG A 114 -9.70 16.03 -17.55
N ASN A 115 -9.94 17.07 -16.75
CA ASN A 115 -10.11 16.95 -15.30
C ASN A 115 -11.55 16.49 -14.95
N GLY A 116 -11.80 16.19 -13.68
CA GLY A 116 -13.08 15.69 -13.19
C GLY A 116 -14.26 16.59 -13.54
N GLN A 117 -14.11 17.91 -13.38
CA GLN A 117 -15.16 18.88 -13.75
C GLN A 117 -15.49 18.84 -15.25
N ALA A 118 -14.47 18.71 -16.12
CA ALA A 118 -14.68 18.60 -17.56
C ALA A 118 -15.33 17.26 -17.95
N ILE A 119 -15.04 16.18 -17.22
CA ILE A 119 -15.68 14.87 -17.39
C ILE A 119 -17.17 14.97 -17.03
N GLU A 120 -17.51 15.54 -15.88
CA GLU A 120 -18.89 15.76 -15.42
C GLU A 120 -19.67 16.65 -16.40
N ALA A 121 -19.09 17.77 -16.84
CA ALA A 121 -19.70 18.67 -17.82
C ALA A 121 -19.99 18.00 -19.17
N GLN A 122 -19.30 16.90 -19.47
CA GLN A 122 -19.50 16.07 -20.66
C GLN A 122 -20.32 14.80 -20.36
N ASN A 123 -21.12 14.81 -19.29
CA ASN A 123 -21.96 13.70 -18.85
C ASN A 123 -21.18 12.39 -18.63
N GLY A 124 -19.95 12.50 -18.12
CA GLY A 124 -19.11 11.34 -17.83
C GLY A 124 -18.66 10.58 -19.07
N ARG A 125 -18.62 11.20 -20.26
CA ARG A 125 -18.24 10.49 -21.49
C ARG A 125 -16.83 9.88 -21.38
N PRO A 126 -16.66 8.56 -21.63
CA PRO A 126 -15.37 7.91 -21.56
C PRO A 126 -14.51 8.21 -22.79
N LEU A 127 -13.22 7.92 -22.65
CA LEU A 127 -12.33 7.74 -23.80
C LEU A 127 -12.87 6.57 -24.65
N ASP A 128 -12.69 6.63 -25.98
CA ASP A 128 -13.04 5.51 -26.85
C ASP A 128 -12.40 4.20 -26.35
N ALA A 129 -13.21 3.16 -26.18
CA ALA A 129 -12.76 1.93 -25.52
C ALA A 129 -11.69 1.17 -26.33
N THR A 130 -11.76 1.24 -27.66
CA THR A 130 -10.77 0.60 -28.55
C THR A 130 -9.45 1.35 -28.45
N VAL A 131 -9.50 2.69 -28.57
CA VAL A 131 -8.31 3.54 -28.42
C VAL A 131 -7.68 3.37 -27.04
N LYS A 132 -8.50 3.31 -25.97
CA LYS A 132 -8.00 3.04 -24.61
C LYS A 132 -7.27 1.70 -24.53
N SER A 133 -7.85 0.63 -25.07
CA SER A 133 -7.21 -0.69 -25.07
C SER A 133 -5.87 -0.69 -25.82
N HIS A 134 -5.77 0.04 -26.93
CA HIS A 134 -4.52 0.18 -27.68
C HIS A 134 -3.49 1.02 -26.94
N LEU A 135 -3.91 2.08 -26.24
CA LEU A 135 -3.05 2.88 -25.38
C LEU A 135 -2.50 2.06 -24.20
N ASP A 136 -3.35 1.25 -23.54
CA ASP A 136 -2.89 0.36 -22.47
C ASP A 136 -1.89 -0.69 -23.01
N THR A 137 -2.08 -1.18 -24.24
CA THR A 137 -1.12 -2.09 -24.91
C THR A 137 0.19 -1.39 -25.23
N PHE A 138 0.14 -0.15 -25.71
CA PHE A 138 1.32 0.67 -25.93
C PHE A 138 2.08 0.92 -24.62
N LEU A 139 1.39 1.34 -23.56
CA LEU A 139 1.99 1.62 -22.25
C LEU A 139 2.66 0.38 -21.64
N ALA A 140 2.15 -0.83 -21.92
CA ALA A 140 2.77 -2.09 -21.52
C ALA A 140 3.97 -2.52 -22.38
N SER A 141 4.20 -1.89 -23.54
CA SER A 141 5.35 -2.18 -24.41
C SER A 141 6.61 -1.45 -23.97
N ASP A 142 7.80 -1.88 -24.41
CA ASP A 142 9.06 -1.19 -24.11
C ASP A 142 9.06 0.30 -24.50
N ALA A 143 8.38 0.65 -25.60
CA ALA A 143 8.27 2.03 -26.03
C ALA A 143 7.40 2.87 -25.08
N GLY A 144 6.30 2.30 -24.57
CA GLY A 144 5.43 2.97 -23.61
C GLY A 144 6.05 3.05 -22.22
N ILE A 145 6.71 1.99 -21.77
CA ILE A 145 7.47 1.99 -20.51
C ILE A 145 8.58 3.03 -20.58
N THR A 146 9.31 3.12 -21.69
CA THR A 146 10.33 4.17 -21.89
C THR A 146 9.72 5.57 -21.85
N PHE A 147 8.60 5.80 -22.55
CA PHE A 147 7.91 7.09 -22.52
C PHE A 147 7.50 7.51 -21.11
N VAL A 148 6.90 6.59 -20.34
CA VAL A 148 6.53 6.82 -18.95
C VAL A 148 7.76 7.14 -18.10
N HIS A 149 8.80 6.33 -18.25
CA HIS A 149 10.03 6.48 -17.47
C HIS A 149 10.74 7.81 -17.74
N GLU A 150 10.89 8.23 -18.99
CA GLU A 150 11.50 9.53 -19.34
C GLU A 150 10.76 10.70 -18.67
N ARG A 151 9.44 10.58 -18.53
CA ARG A 151 8.62 11.57 -17.86
C ARG A 151 8.80 11.54 -16.34
N ASP A 152 8.84 10.36 -15.73
CA ASP A 152 9.16 10.20 -14.31
C ASP A 152 10.54 10.82 -13.99
N VAL A 153 11.54 10.60 -14.86
CA VAL A 153 12.88 11.19 -14.72
C VAL A 153 12.82 12.73 -14.77
N ALA A 154 12.06 13.29 -15.70
CA ALA A 154 11.88 14.74 -15.79
C ALA A 154 11.17 15.31 -14.54
N GLN A 155 10.17 14.61 -14.01
CA GLN A 155 9.45 15.00 -12.81
C GLN A 155 10.36 14.96 -11.57
N ILE A 156 11.20 13.93 -11.42
CA ILE A 156 12.19 13.86 -10.34
C ILE A 156 13.21 14.99 -10.46
N ALA A 157 13.70 15.28 -11.67
CA ALA A 157 14.60 16.40 -11.90
C ALA A 157 13.98 17.74 -11.47
N ALA A 158 12.67 17.91 -11.64
CA ALA A 158 11.96 19.07 -11.11
C ALA A 158 11.90 19.07 -9.58
N LEU A 159 11.61 17.93 -8.93
CA LEU A 159 11.51 17.83 -7.47
C LEU A 159 12.84 18.11 -6.75
N VAL A 160 13.97 17.73 -7.35
CA VAL A 160 15.32 17.94 -6.77
C VAL A 160 16.03 19.18 -7.30
N ARG A 161 15.30 20.10 -7.96
CA ARG A 161 15.88 21.32 -8.53
C ARG A 161 16.43 22.26 -7.44
N PRO A 162 17.48 23.05 -7.74
CA PRO A 162 17.93 24.13 -6.86
C PRO A 162 16.79 25.10 -6.52
N GLY A 163 16.70 25.51 -5.25
CA GLY A 163 15.61 26.32 -4.71
C GLY A 163 14.28 25.59 -4.49
N GLY A 164 14.17 24.32 -4.88
CA GLY A 164 13.02 23.45 -4.61
C GLY A 164 12.87 23.08 -3.14
N GLY A 165 11.86 22.28 -2.80
CA GLY A 165 11.62 21.85 -1.42
C GLY A 165 12.78 21.06 -0.84
N MET A 166 13.33 20.11 -1.61
CA MET A 166 14.45 19.28 -1.18
C MET A 166 15.71 20.12 -0.89
N ASP A 167 16.08 21.01 -1.80
CA ASP A 167 17.22 21.93 -1.63
C ASP A 167 17.06 22.81 -0.37
N GLN A 168 15.84 23.32 -0.14
CA GLN A 168 15.55 24.10 1.06
C GLN A 168 15.60 23.28 2.35
N LEU A 169 15.19 22.01 2.32
CA LEU A 169 15.26 21.08 3.44
C LEU A 169 16.71 20.79 3.82
N GLN A 170 17.57 20.52 2.84
CA GLN A 170 19.01 20.25 3.07
C GLN A 170 19.72 21.41 3.75
N GLY A 171 19.23 22.64 3.56
CA GLY A 171 19.72 23.84 4.25
C GLY A 171 19.27 24.00 5.71
N THR A 172 18.45 23.09 6.25
CA THR A 172 17.96 23.17 7.63
C THR A 172 18.86 22.45 8.63
N LEU A 173 18.97 23.01 9.85
CA LEU A 173 19.73 22.37 10.95
C LEU A 173 19.14 21.02 11.36
N LEU A 174 17.80 20.88 11.33
CA LEU A 174 17.16 19.60 11.63
C LEU A 174 17.66 18.51 10.68
N TYR A 175 17.64 18.77 9.37
CA TYR A 175 18.11 17.80 8.38
C TYR A 175 19.59 17.48 8.54
N GLN A 176 20.44 18.49 8.67
CA GLN A 176 21.90 18.31 8.77
C GLN A 176 22.35 17.57 10.03
N ASN A 177 21.58 17.67 11.12
CA ASN A 177 21.88 17.00 12.39
C ASN A 177 21.13 15.66 12.56
N SER A 178 20.27 15.30 11.61
CA SER A 178 19.53 14.04 11.63
C SER A 178 20.37 12.86 11.16
N SER A 179 20.01 11.66 11.62
CA SER A 179 20.53 10.41 11.05
C SER A 179 20.20 10.33 9.55
N LEU A 180 20.94 9.52 8.78
CA LEU A 180 20.62 9.31 7.36
C LEU A 180 19.20 8.72 7.16
N ASP A 181 18.74 7.90 8.10
CA ASP A 181 17.38 7.34 8.08
C ASP A 181 16.31 8.42 8.29
N ASP A 182 16.56 9.35 9.22
CA ASP A 182 15.68 10.49 9.47
C ASP A 182 15.74 11.51 8.33
N GLN A 183 16.91 11.73 7.73
CA GLN A 183 17.05 12.52 6.51
C GLN A 183 16.19 11.95 5.39
N ALA A 184 16.19 10.62 5.20
CA ALA A 184 15.36 9.95 4.20
C ALA A 184 13.87 10.18 4.47
N LYS A 185 13.42 10.11 5.73
CA LYS A 185 12.03 10.39 6.12
C LYS A 185 11.64 11.85 5.86
N LEU A 186 12.47 12.81 6.26
CA LEU A 186 12.25 14.23 6.00
C LEU A 186 12.21 14.54 4.50
N ALA A 187 13.14 13.97 3.73
CA ALA A 187 13.19 14.10 2.28
C ALA A 187 11.91 13.54 1.64
N THR A 188 11.46 12.37 2.09
CA THR A 188 10.23 11.72 1.60
C THR A 188 9.02 12.63 1.77
N MET A 189 8.85 13.17 2.98
CA MET A 189 7.73 14.06 3.30
C MET A 189 7.75 15.30 2.41
N VAL A 190 8.90 15.98 2.27
CA VAL A 190 9.00 17.20 1.46
C VAL A 190 8.79 16.92 -0.03
N LEU A 191 9.47 15.91 -0.58
CA LEU A 191 9.36 15.53 -1.99
C LEU A 191 7.94 15.14 -2.34
N LYS A 192 7.24 14.38 -1.48
CA LYS A 192 5.87 13.97 -1.74
C LYS A 192 4.88 15.14 -1.67
N LEU A 193 5.02 16.02 -0.68
CA LEU A 193 4.19 17.23 -0.60
C LEU A 193 4.37 18.12 -1.84
N GLU A 194 5.61 18.25 -2.33
CA GLU A 194 5.89 18.99 -3.55
C GLU A 194 5.34 18.29 -4.79
N ASN A 195 5.45 16.96 -4.86
CA ASN A 195 4.87 16.17 -5.95
C ASN A 195 3.35 16.34 -6.07
N GLN A 196 2.65 16.32 -4.93
CA GLN A 196 1.18 16.37 -4.91
C GLN A 196 0.59 17.77 -5.10
N ALA A 197 1.28 18.82 -4.67
CA ALA A 197 0.69 20.16 -4.60
C ALA A 197 1.63 21.30 -4.99
N GLY A 198 2.81 21.00 -5.52
CA GLY A 198 3.87 21.98 -5.73
C GLY A 198 4.15 22.76 -4.43
N GLN A 199 4.12 24.09 -4.51
CA GLN A 199 4.38 24.97 -3.35
C GLN A 199 3.22 25.08 -2.35
N GLY A 200 2.14 24.31 -2.51
CA GLY A 200 0.96 24.40 -1.66
C GLY A 200 1.21 24.04 -0.19
N TYR A 201 2.07 23.05 0.07
CA TYR A 201 2.24 22.48 1.42
C TYR A 201 3.68 22.44 1.92
N TYR A 202 4.65 21.98 1.12
CA TYR A 202 6.02 21.82 1.60
C TYR A 202 6.64 23.10 2.22
N PRO A 203 6.35 24.35 1.77
CA PRO A 203 6.92 25.54 2.40
C PRO A 203 6.50 25.69 3.87
N ARG A 204 5.32 25.20 4.27
CA ARG A 204 4.88 25.21 5.67
C ARG A 204 5.74 24.30 6.52
N MET A 205 6.09 23.12 6.01
CA MET A 205 7.00 22.19 6.69
C MET A 205 8.39 22.81 6.83
N ILE A 206 8.95 23.38 5.76
CA ILE A 206 10.25 24.06 5.79
C ILE A 206 10.26 25.22 6.79
N ASN A 207 9.21 26.05 6.78
CA ASN A 207 9.10 27.18 7.71
C ASN A 207 8.97 26.70 9.16
N GLY A 208 8.20 25.64 9.42
CA GLY A 208 8.06 25.05 10.76
C GLY A 208 9.38 24.51 11.31
N ILE A 209 10.20 23.90 10.45
CA ILE A 209 11.56 23.47 10.81
C ILE A 209 12.44 24.67 11.13
N ARG A 210 12.42 25.71 10.27
CA ARG A 210 13.22 26.93 10.47
C ARG A 210 12.83 27.70 11.74
N SER A 211 11.55 27.69 12.11
CA SER A 211 11.07 28.33 13.34
C SER A 211 11.25 27.47 14.59
N GLY A 212 11.70 26.22 14.47
CA GLY A 212 11.84 25.29 15.59
C GLY A 212 10.50 24.79 16.15
N THR A 213 9.42 24.88 15.38
CA THR A 213 8.14 24.25 15.75
C THR A 213 8.07 22.79 15.30
N ILE A 214 8.96 22.39 14.38
CA ILE A 214 9.20 21.01 13.96
C ILE A 214 10.65 20.69 14.27
N ASN A 215 10.91 19.81 15.24
CA ASN A 215 12.26 19.50 15.71
C ASN A 215 12.63 18.02 15.55
N SER A 216 11.74 17.21 14.96
CA SER A 216 11.93 15.78 14.76
C SER A 216 11.16 15.30 13.53
N THR A 217 11.45 14.08 13.08
CA THR A 217 10.67 13.38 12.06
C THR A 217 9.23 13.12 12.50
N GLU A 218 9.00 12.86 13.78
CA GLU A 218 7.67 12.69 14.37
C GLU A 218 6.87 14.01 14.35
N ASP A 219 7.48 15.12 14.75
CA ASP A 219 6.84 16.45 14.64
C ASP A 219 6.47 16.77 13.19
N ALA A 220 7.38 16.45 12.25
CA ALA A 220 7.14 16.67 10.83
C ALA A 220 5.95 15.85 10.35
N LYS A 221 5.88 14.57 10.73
CA LYS A 221 4.75 13.69 10.39
C LYS A 221 3.44 14.21 10.99
N ASN A 222 3.44 14.58 12.27
CA ASN A 222 2.26 15.17 12.94
C ASN A 222 1.75 16.44 12.24
N VAL A 223 2.67 17.27 11.74
CA VAL A 223 2.30 18.48 10.97
C VAL A 223 1.73 18.11 9.60
N VAL A 224 2.29 17.11 8.92
CA VAL A 224 1.75 16.59 7.64
C VAL A 224 0.33 16.06 7.84
N ASP A 225 0.12 15.25 8.86
CA ASP A 225 -1.20 14.70 9.23
C ASP A 225 -2.19 15.82 9.58
N GLY A 226 -1.67 16.94 10.11
CA GLY A 226 -2.44 18.15 10.40
C GLY A 226 -2.72 19.07 9.20
N PHE A 227 -2.05 18.91 8.04
CA PHE A 227 -2.20 19.83 6.90
C PHE A 227 -3.56 19.76 6.21
N MET A 228 -4.30 18.65 6.37
CA MET A 228 -5.64 18.49 5.81
C MET A 228 -6.62 17.85 6.80
N PRO A 229 -7.35 18.63 7.61
CA PRO A 229 -8.56 18.14 8.26
C PRO A 229 -9.73 18.13 7.25
N ASN A 230 -9.60 17.41 6.13
CA ASN A 230 -10.72 17.25 5.21
C ASN A 230 -11.55 16.03 5.60
N ARG A 231 -12.36 16.32 6.62
CA ARG A 231 -13.66 15.78 7.02
C ARG A 231 -14.67 15.72 5.85
N SER A 232 -14.27 15.23 4.69
CA SER A 232 -15.05 15.19 3.45
C SER A 232 -15.83 13.87 3.35
N GLY A 233 -16.54 13.56 4.42
CA GLY A 233 -17.43 12.43 4.54
C GLY A 233 -18.24 12.60 5.82
N PRO A 234 -19.51 12.16 5.86
CA PRO A 234 -20.40 12.40 7.01
C PRO A 234 -19.82 11.94 8.36
N SER A 235 -18.87 10.98 8.35
CA SER A 235 -18.29 10.39 9.55
C SER A 235 -17.02 11.05 10.09
N ARG A 236 -16.38 12.01 9.40
CA ARG A 236 -15.24 12.83 9.91
C ARG A 236 -14.02 12.10 10.52
N ASP A 237 -13.96 10.76 10.50
CA ASP A 237 -13.01 9.94 11.28
C ASP A 237 -12.19 8.93 10.43
N GLY A 238 -12.07 9.13 9.10
CA GLY A 238 -11.23 8.29 8.22
C GLY A 238 -9.99 9.05 7.72
N PRO A 239 -8.83 8.38 7.55
CA PRO A 239 -7.61 9.03 7.05
C PRO A 239 -7.79 9.51 5.59
N ASP A 240 -7.20 10.66 5.25
CA ASP A 240 -7.30 11.27 3.93
C ASP A 240 -6.41 10.54 2.89
N TYR A 241 -6.64 10.76 1.59
CA TYR A 241 -5.82 10.27 0.48
C TYR A 241 -4.34 10.71 0.61
N VAL A 242 -4.11 11.88 1.22
CA VAL A 242 -2.78 12.43 1.46
C VAL A 242 -2.07 11.74 2.64
N GLU A 243 -2.82 11.41 3.70
CA GLU A 243 -2.31 10.69 4.88
C GLU A 243 -1.93 9.25 4.51
N SER A 244 -2.84 8.53 3.86
CA SER A 244 -2.58 7.17 3.35
C SER A 244 -1.45 7.13 2.31
N GLY A 245 -1.40 8.11 1.39
CA GLY A 245 -0.32 8.23 0.44
C GLY A 245 1.04 8.48 1.12
N MET A 246 1.08 9.36 2.13
CA MET A 246 2.30 9.66 2.88
C MET A 246 2.80 8.45 3.66
N ASP A 247 1.90 7.73 4.34
CA ASP A 247 2.25 6.51 5.07
C ASP A 247 2.85 5.46 4.12
N HIS A 248 2.26 5.26 2.94
CA HIS A 248 2.83 4.36 1.94
C HIS A 248 4.21 4.80 1.43
N ALA A 249 4.46 6.09 1.32
CA ALA A 249 5.78 6.58 0.93
C ALA A 249 6.80 6.34 2.05
N LEU A 250 6.43 6.57 3.31
CA LEU A 250 7.27 6.29 4.46
C LEU A 250 7.53 4.78 4.65
N GLU A 251 6.55 3.91 4.38
CA GLU A 251 6.76 2.46 4.29
C GLU A 251 7.82 2.13 3.22
N GLY A 252 7.76 2.79 2.05
CA GLY A 252 8.80 2.68 1.02
C GLY A 252 10.17 3.18 1.50
N THR A 253 10.19 4.26 2.28
CA THR A 253 11.42 4.81 2.89
C THR A 253 12.04 3.84 3.89
N GLU A 254 11.25 3.04 4.61
CA GLU A 254 11.78 1.98 5.46
C GLU A 254 12.47 0.88 4.64
N VAL A 255 11.98 0.56 3.44
CA VAL A 255 12.68 -0.36 2.51
C VAL A 255 14.01 0.24 2.07
N PHE A 256 14.01 1.53 1.68
CA PHE A 256 15.22 2.25 1.31
C PHE A 256 16.26 2.23 2.44
N ASN A 257 15.85 2.56 3.66
CA ASN A 257 16.74 2.55 4.83
C ASN A 257 17.24 1.14 5.14
N ALA A 258 16.39 0.11 5.04
CA ALA A 258 16.80 -1.28 5.25
C ALA A 258 17.87 -1.71 4.23
N LEU A 259 17.71 -1.36 2.94
CA LEU A 259 18.68 -1.68 1.89
C LEU A 259 19.98 -0.88 2.06
N ARG A 260 19.90 0.41 2.40
CA ARG A 260 21.05 1.28 2.65
C ARG A 260 21.88 0.80 3.84
N ASN A 261 21.21 0.31 4.89
CA ASN A 261 21.84 -0.20 6.11
C ASN A 261 22.22 -1.69 6.04
N ALA A 262 21.92 -2.38 4.94
CA ALA A 262 22.17 -3.81 4.82
C ALA A 262 23.67 -4.13 4.93
N ASP A 263 23.99 -5.19 5.68
CA ASP A 263 25.35 -5.72 5.81
C ASP A 263 25.96 -5.92 4.40
N PRO A 264 27.20 -5.47 4.13
CA PRO A 264 27.85 -5.66 2.82
C PRO A 264 27.95 -7.11 2.35
N ARG A 265 27.84 -8.08 3.27
CA ARG A 265 27.81 -9.52 2.98
C ARG A 265 26.42 -10.04 2.65
N SER A 266 25.38 -9.22 2.79
CA SER A 266 24.03 -9.55 2.35
C SER A 266 24.00 -9.75 0.83
N PRO A 267 23.31 -10.78 0.31
CA PRO A 267 23.16 -10.95 -1.13
C PRO A 267 22.28 -9.86 -1.78
N LEU A 268 21.60 -9.02 -0.98
CA LEU A 268 20.89 -7.84 -1.47
C LEU A 268 21.77 -6.58 -1.56
N HIS A 269 22.98 -6.60 -1.00
CA HIS A 269 23.87 -5.43 -1.01
C HIS A 269 24.27 -5.07 -2.45
N GLN A 270 24.79 -6.03 -3.21
CA GLN A 270 25.21 -5.77 -4.59
C GLN A 270 24.05 -5.35 -5.52
N PRO A 271 22.88 -6.02 -5.52
CA PRO A 271 21.72 -5.54 -6.27
C PRO A 271 21.33 -4.10 -5.95
N TRP A 272 21.40 -3.69 -4.68
CA TRP A 272 21.12 -2.33 -4.28
C TRP A 272 22.18 -1.34 -4.77
N GLN A 273 23.47 -1.68 -4.70
CA GLN A 273 24.54 -0.84 -5.24
C GLN A 273 24.44 -0.66 -6.75
N SER A 274 24.12 -1.73 -7.50
CA SER A 274 23.90 -1.66 -8.95
C SER A 274 22.77 -0.71 -9.31
N VAL A 275 21.65 -0.77 -8.58
CA VAL A 275 20.52 0.16 -8.78
C VAL A 275 20.88 1.58 -8.36
N LEU A 276 21.59 1.77 -7.24
CA LEU A 276 22.01 3.09 -6.77
C LEU A 276 23.03 3.77 -7.70
N ALA A 277 23.83 3.01 -8.46
CA ALA A 277 24.75 3.57 -9.44
C ALA A 277 24.01 4.37 -10.53
N ASN A 278 22.80 3.95 -10.87
CA ASN A 278 21.88 4.72 -11.71
C ASN A 278 20.42 4.42 -11.33
N PRO A 279 19.85 5.12 -10.33
CA PRO A 279 18.52 4.82 -9.81
C PRO A 279 17.41 5.14 -10.82
N LEU A 280 17.75 5.91 -11.86
CA LEU A 280 16.87 6.32 -12.94
C LEU A 280 17.28 5.64 -14.26
N VAL A 281 17.84 4.43 -14.20
CA VAL A 281 18.08 3.61 -15.39
C VAL A 281 16.75 3.25 -16.06
N ASN A 282 16.69 3.33 -17.39
CA ASN A 282 15.51 2.92 -18.13
C ASN A 282 15.28 1.41 -17.94
N PRO A 283 14.13 1.00 -17.35
CA PRO A 283 13.87 -0.40 -17.01
C PRO A 283 13.92 -1.34 -18.22
N THR A 284 13.61 -0.84 -19.43
CA THR A 284 13.60 -1.62 -20.68
C THR A 284 15.02 -1.85 -21.24
N GLN A 285 16.01 -1.13 -20.71
CA GLN A 285 17.40 -1.19 -21.17
C GLN A 285 18.33 -1.90 -20.19
N THR A 286 17.84 -2.30 -19.02
CA THR A 286 18.64 -2.93 -17.96
C THR A 286 19.34 -4.22 -18.39
N ALA A 287 18.76 -4.98 -19.33
CA ALA A 287 19.36 -6.19 -19.87
C ALA A 287 20.44 -5.93 -20.94
N GLN A 288 20.63 -4.68 -21.39
CA GLN A 288 21.56 -4.31 -22.45
C GLN A 288 22.94 -3.86 -21.90
N ASP A 289 23.08 -3.72 -20.58
CA ASP A 289 24.33 -3.34 -19.95
C ASP A 289 25.30 -4.53 -19.89
N ALA A 290 26.21 -4.58 -20.86
CA ALA A 290 27.23 -5.63 -20.94
C ALA A 290 28.24 -5.60 -19.77
N ALA A 291 28.39 -4.47 -19.08
CA ALA A 291 29.27 -4.36 -17.91
C ALA A 291 28.58 -4.91 -16.64
N HIS A 292 27.25 -4.90 -16.60
CA HIS A 292 26.43 -5.38 -15.49
C HIS A 292 25.39 -6.40 -15.96
N PRO A 293 25.81 -7.64 -16.30
CA PRO A 293 24.92 -8.63 -16.95
C PRO A 293 23.72 -9.05 -16.08
N ASN A 294 23.76 -8.81 -14.77
CA ASN A 294 22.67 -9.12 -13.84
C ASN A 294 21.75 -7.93 -13.56
N LEU A 295 22.03 -6.73 -14.08
CA LEU A 295 21.31 -5.50 -13.74
C LEU A 295 19.80 -5.63 -13.95
N GLY A 296 19.34 -6.33 -14.99
CA GLY A 296 17.92 -6.59 -15.20
C GLY A 296 17.26 -7.37 -14.06
N SER A 297 17.92 -8.42 -13.55
CA SER A 297 17.41 -9.21 -12.42
C SER A 297 17.52 -8.47 -11.11
N GLU A 298 18.62 -7.76 -10.89
CA GLU A 298 18.87 -6.94 -9.71
C GLU A 298 17.86 -5.79 -9.60
N TYR A 299 17.59 -5.10 -10.70
CA TYR A 299 16.59 -4.03 -10.77
C TYR A 299 15.19 -4.55 -10.44
N VAL A 300 14.77 -5.68 -11.03
CA VAL A 300 13.47 -6.29 -10.72
C VAL A 300 13.39 -6.70 -9.25
N ALA A 301 14.46 -7.27 -8.69
CA ALA A 301 14.54 -7.63 -7.28
C ALA A 301 14.30 -6.43 -6.35
N ILE A 302 15.04 -5.33 -6.57
CA ILE A 302 14.89 -4.11 -5.78
C ILE A 302 13.48 -3.53 -5.96
N LYS A 303 12.98 -3.43 -7.20
CA LYS A 303 11.62 -2.95 -7.49
C LYS A 303 10.55 -3.72 -6.73
N VAL A 304 10.63 -5.06 -6.70
CA VAL A 304 9.68 -5.90 -5.97
C VAL A 304 9.72 -5.64 -4.47
N LEU A 305 10.88 -5.37 -3.87
CA LEU A 305 10.96 -5.01 -2.45
C LEU A 305 10.16 -3.74 -2.14
N PHE A 306 10.24 -2.71 -2.99
CA PHE A 306 9.42 -1.50 -2.84
C PHE A 306 7.93 -1.76 -3.10
N LEU A 307 7.58 -2.66 -4.03
CA LEU A 307 6.19 -3.09 -4.21
C LEU A 307 5.67 -3.86 -2.97
N GLN A 308 6.52 -4.64 -2.31
CA GLN A 308 6.23 -5.42 -1.11
C GLN A 308 6.65 -4.69 0.18
N LYS A 309 6.58 -3.35 0.20
CA LYS A 309 7.13 -2.46 1.24
C LYS A 309 6.79 -2.82 2.69
N GLN A 310 5.63 -3.42 2.95
CA GLN A 310 5.24 -3.82 4.31
C GLN A 310 6.03 -5.04 4.82
N SER A 311 6.38 -5.97 3.93
CA SER A 311 7.13 -7.19 4.29
C SER A 311 8.64 -7.04 4.07
N ALA A 312 9.04 -6.16 3.14
CA ALA A 312 10.42 -6.04 2.69
C ALA A 312 11.44 -5.69 3.79
N PRO A 313 11.20 -4.79 4.75
CA PRO A 313 12.21 -4.46 5.78
C PRO A 313 12.60 -5.69 6.62
N ALA A 314 11.62 -6.48 7.06
CA ALA A 314 11.88 -7.71 7.81
C ALA A 314 12.55 -8.80 6.95
N PHE A 315 12.27 -8.83 5.65
CA PHE A 315 12.94 -9.71 4.71
C PHE A 315 14.41 -9.29 4.49
N VAL A 316 14.68 -8.00 4.30
CA VAL A 316 16.05 -7.47 4.14
C VAL A 316 16.89 -7.76 5.38
N GLU A 317 16.31 -7.60 6.57
CA GLU A 317 16.96 -7.96 7.85
C GLU A 317 17.29 -9.46 7.93
N ALA A 318 16.37 -10.33 7.50
CA ALA A 318 16.64 -11.77 7.43
C ALA A 318 17.78 -12.07 6.45
N MET A 319 17.81 -11.44 5.28
CA MET A 319 18.90 -11.58 4.31
C MET A 319 20.23 -11.05 4.85
N ALA A 320 20.24 -9.94 5.60
CA ALA A 320 21.45 -9.41 6.22
C ALA A 320 22.10 -10.43 7.18
N GLN A 321 21.29 -11.20 7.90
CA GLN A 321 21.74 -12.28 8.77
C GLN A 321 22.00 -13.60 8.04
N GLY A 322 21.55 -13.75 6.79
CA GLY A 322 21.51 -15.03 6.11
C GLY A 322 20.60 -16.02 6.83
N GLY A 323 19.41 -15.54 7.21
CA GLY A 323 18.38 -16.30 7.92
C GLY A 323 17.27 -16.82 6.99
N ALA A 324 16.20 -17.31 7.60
CA ALA A 324 14.99 -17.75 6.91
C ALA A 324 13.89 -16.67 6.91
N TYR A 325 13.09 -16.62 5.85
CA TYR A 325 11.91 -15.75 5.75
C TYR A 325 10.83 -16.41 4.88
N GLY A 326 9.54 -16.12 5.14
CA GLY A 326 8.42 -16.67 4.35
C GLY A 326 7.86 -18.00 4.88
N TYR A 327 8.28 -18.38 6.09
CA TYR A 327 7.69 -19.48 6.85
C TYR A 327 6.37 -19.06 7.53
N ASN A 328 5.68 -20.01 8.17
CA ASN A 328 4.47 -19.68 8.90
C ASN A 328 4.79 -19.14 10.29
N VAL A 329 4.24 -17.98 10.61
CA VAL A 329 4.25 -17.40 11.95
C VAL A 329 2.95 -17.70 12.66
N ILE A 330 3.03 -17.84 13.99
CA ILE A 330 1.85 -18.00 14.84
C ILE A 330 1.44 -16.60 15.29
N ASN A 331 0.21 -16.20 15.01
CA ASN A 331 -0.31 -14.91 15.45
C ASN A 331 -0.72 -14.95 16.94
N GLY A 332 -1.11 -13.81 17.51
CA GLY A 332 -1.48 -13.67 18.93
C GLY A 332 -2.62 -14.57 19.42
N ARG A 333 -3.34 -15.27 18.52
CA ARG A 333 -4.40 -16.22 18.88
C ARG A 333 -4.07 -17.67 18.49
N GLY A 334 -2.80 -17.96 18.25
CA GLY A 334 -2.33 -19.33 18.01
C GLY A 334 -2.53 -19.83 16.58
N GLN A 335 -2.96 -18.99 15.63
CA GLN A 335 -3.12 -19.42 14.24
C GLN A 335 -1.84 -19.27 13.44
N SER A 336 -1.53 -20.33 12.69
CA SER A 336 -0.44 -20.35 11.72
C SER A 336 -0.82 -19.58 10.46
N ARG A 337 0.00 -18.59 10.06
CA ARG A 337 -0.17 -17.81 8.83
C ARG A 337 1.18 -17.58 8.16
N PRO A 338 1.26 -17.56 6.82
CA PRO A 338 2.51 -17.26 6.14
C PRO A 338 2.96 -15.82 6.46
N GLN A 339 4.23 -15.66 6.79
CA GLN A 339 4.86 -14.34 7.00
C GLN A 339 4.81 -13.48 5.72
N SER A 340 4.94 -14.15 4.56
CA SER A 340 4.75 -13.55 3.24
C SER A 340 4.30 -14.63 2.25
N THR A 341 3.65 -14.19 1.18
CA THR A 341 3.33 -15.04 0.02
C THR A 341 4.15 -14.67 -1.23
N SER A 342 4.99 -13.65 -1.09
CA SER A 342 5.76 -13.02 -2.17
C SER A 342 7.26 -13.02 -1.94
N LEU A 343 7.71 -13.05 -0.68
CA LEU A 343 9.12 -12.99 -0.31
C LEU A 343 9.51 -14.24 0.48
N TYR A 344 10.56 -14.93 0.05
CA TYR A 344 11.07 -16.15 0.65
C TYR A 344 12.59 -16.10 0.72
N ALA A 345 13.18 -16.51 1.85
CA ALA A 345 14.62 -16.55 2.05
C ALA A 345 15.04 -17.84 2.78
N SER A 346 16.20 -18.35 2.41
CA SER A 346 16.92 -19.38 3.16
C SER A 346 18.43 -19.14 3.02
N GLY A 347 19.06 -18.64 4.07
CA GLY A 347 20.48 -18.27 3.99
C GLY A 347 20.68 -17.09 3.06
N ASP A 348 21.54 -17.27 2.05
CA ASP A 348 21.80 -16.27 1.01
C ASP A 348 20.92 -16.44 -0.24
N ASP A 349 20.11 -17.50 -0.29
CA ASP A 349 19.20 -17.78 -1.39
C ASP A 349 17.84 -17.15 -1.13
N PHE A 350 17.21 -16.59 -2.16
CA PHE A 350 15.90 -15.95 -2.03
C PHE A 350 15.05 -16.02 -3.30
N VAL A 351 13.74 -15.89 -3.08
CA VAL A 351 12.72 -15.78 -4.13
C VAL A 351 11.81 -14.61 -3.78
N LEU A 352 11.58 -13.74 -4.76
CA LEU A 352 10.70 -12.58 -4.63
C LEU A 352 9.75 -12.51 -5.83
N MET A 353 8.53 -12.06 -5.58
CA MET A 353 7.49 -11.87 -6.59
C MET A 353 6.70 -10.60 -6.31
N ASP A 354 6.20 -9.97 -7.37
CA ASP A 354 5.23 -8.90 -7.24
C ASP A 354 3.81 -9.45 -6.93
N GLY A 355 2.85 -8.53 -6.83
CA GLY A 355 1.45 -8.83 -6.60
C GLY A 355 0.71 -9.45 -7.80
N THR A 356 1.37 -9.58 -8.96
CA THR A 356 0.85 -10.30 -10.14
C THR A 356 1.32 -11.75 -10.13
N GLY A 357 2.51 -12.02 -9.58
CA GLY A 357 3.11 -13.36 -9.54
C GLY A 357 4.44 -13.46 -10.25
N ALA A 358 4.80 -12.47 -11.07
CA ALA A 358 6.09 -12.41 -11.73
C ALA A 358 7.19 -12.00 -10.75
N GLY A 359 8.39 -12.55 -10.92
CA GLY A 359 9.47 -12.34 -9.97
C GLY A 359 10.85 -12.82 -10.39
N LYS A 360 11.76 -12.88 -9.42
CA LYS A 360 13.12 -13.42 -9.57
C LYS A 360 13.45 -14.37 -8.42
N ALA A 361 14.23 -15.39 -8.73
CA ALA A 361 14.94 -16.21 -7.75
C ALA A 361 16.45 -15.98 -7.89
N TYR A 362 17.14 -15.89 -6.76
CA TYR A 362 18.58 -15.93 -6.66
C TYR A 362 18.94 -17.13 -5.78
N VAL A 363 19.38 -18.22 -6.40
CA VAL A 363 19.65 -19.50 -5.72
C VAL A 363 20.99 -20.04 -6.20
N GLY A 364 21.87 -20.39 -5.26
CA GLY A 364 23.21 -20.90 -5.59
C GLY A 364 24.03 -19.91 -6.41
N CYS A 365 23.87 -18.61 -6.12
CA CYS A 365 24.46 -17.49 -6.86
C CYS A 365 24.01 -17.32 -8.32
N VAL A 366 22.87 -17.92 -8.70
CA VAL A 366 22.32 -17.84 -10.06
C VAL A 366 20.95 -17.16 -10.03
N TRP A 367 20.78 -16.17 -10.92
CA TRP A 367 19.49 -15.54 -11.16
C TRP A 367 18.63 -16.38 -12.10
N SER A 368 17.33 -16.50 -11.79
CA SER A 368 16.35 -17.06 -12.72
C SER A 368 14.97 -16.41 -12.56
N ASP A 369 14.16 -16.51 -13.60
CA ASP A 369 12.77 -16.06 -13.58
C ASP A 369 11.90 -17.04 -12.79
N VAL A 370 10.90 -16.49 -12.12
CA VAL A 370 9.85 -17.25 -11.45
C VAL A 370 8.49 -16.64 -11.72
N GLU A 371 7.50 -17.52 -11.87
CA GLU A 371 6.09 -17.16 -11.93
C GLU A 371 5.34 -17.89 -10.84
N ARG A 372 4.45 -17.20 -10.13
CA ARG A 372 3.66 -17.79 -9.05
C ARG A 372 2.86 -19.03 -9.49
N THR A 373 2.48 -19.09 -10.76
CA THR A 373 1.75 -20.23 -11.34
C THR A 373 2.60 -21.49 -11.48
N GLU A 374 3.93 -21.35 -11.50
CA GLU A 374 4.88 -22.45 -11.57
C GLU A 374 5.33 -22.92 -10.17
N LEU A 375 5.05 -22.13 -9.12
CA LEU A 375 5.50 -22.40 -7.77
C LEU A 375 4.44 -23.15 -6.95
N THR A 376 4.90 -24.15 -6.21
CA THR A 376 4.12 -24.85 -5.20
C THR A 376 4.76 -24.65 -3.84
N ARG A 377 4.02 -24.06 -2.90
CA ARG A 377 4.43 -23.91 -1.51
C ARG A 377 3.92 -25.07 -0.67
N ILE A 378 4.83 -25.83 -0.08
CA ILE A 378 4.51 -26.99 0.74
C ILE A 378 4.80 -26.64 2.21
N ASN A 379 3.78 -26.77 3.05
CA ASN A 379 3.91 -26.63 4.50
C ASN A 379 4.27 -27.97 5.13
N ASN A 380 5.50 -28.14 5.60
CA ASN A 380 5.92 -29.37 6.26
C ASN A 380 5.47 -29.38 7.73
N ARG A 381 5.35 -30.58 8.30
CA ARG A 381 4.88 -30.77 9.69
C ARG A 381 5.86 -30.27 10.74
N ASP A 382 7.14 -30.17 10.39
CA ASP A 382 8.21 -29.65 11.23
C ASP A 382 8.30 -28.12 11.24
N GLY A 383 7.40 -27.44 10.49
CA GLY A 383 7.37 -25.99 10.39
C GLY A 383 8.25 -25.43 9.26
N THR A 384 9.01 -26.28 8.57
CA THR A 384 9.75 -25.89 7.36
C THR A 384 8.81 -25.67 6.19
N ILE A 385 9.25 -24.87 5.22
CA ILE A 385 8.55 -24.65 3.95
C ILE A 385 9.44 -25.11 2.79
N ASP A 386 8.89 -25.92 1.91
CA ASP A 386 9.49 -26.16 0.61
C ASP A 386 8.79 -25.30 -0.45
N LEU A 387 9.59 -24.62 -1.27
CA LEU A 387 9.14 -23.96 -2.47
C LEU A 387 9.63 -24.78 -3.66
N ASP A 388 8.73 -25.53 -4.26
CA ASP A 388 9.00 -26.34 -5.43
C ASP A 388 8.56 -25.58 -6.70
N ILE A 389 9.32 -25.70 -7.78
CA ILE A 389 9.04 -25.07 -9.08
C ILE A 389 8.79 -26.14 -10.14
N ASN A 390 7.79 -25.93 -11.00
CA ASN A 390 7.51 -26.77 -12.15
C ASN A 390 8.06 -26.13 -13.43
N ARG A 391 9.12 -26.72 -14.00
CA ARG A 391 9.70 -26.30 -15.28
C ARG A 391 9.56 -27.42 -16.30
N GLY A 392 8.78 -27.18 -17.35
CA GLY A 392 8.61 -28.15 -18.44
C GLY A 392 8.02 -29.50 -18.01
N GLY A 393 7.22 -29.54 -16.94
CA GLY A 393 6.59 -30.75 -16.42
C GLY A 393 7.44 -31.51 -15.39
N ALA A 394 8.65 -31.06 -15.09
CA ALA A 394 9.47 -31.56 -14.00
C ALA A 394 9.34 -30.64 -12.78
N THR A 395 9.06 -31.23 -11.62
CA THR A 395 9.06 -30.52 -10.33
C THR A 395 10.41 -30.67 -9.66
N GLU A 396 11.06 -29.54 -9.36
CA GLU A 396 12.30 -29.49 -8.59
C GLU A 396 12.14 -28.56 -7.39
N ARG A 397 12.95 -28.78 -6.34
CA ARG A 397 12.95 -27.89 -5.19
C ARG A 397 13.77 -26.65 -5.49
N LEU A 398 13.14 -25.49 -5.42
CA LEU A 398 13.81 -24.20 -5.60
C LEU A 398 14.39 -23.69 -4.28
N LEU A 399 13.66 -23.82 -3.17
CA LEU A 399 14.10 -23.35 -1.86
C LEU A 399 13.56 -24.24 -0.74
N HIS A 400 14.40 -24.55 0.25
CA HIS A 400 13.99 -25.15 1.53
C HIS A 400 14.21 -24.13 2.64
N ILE A 401 13.14 -23.76 3.34
CA ILE A 401 13.12 -22.70 4.34
C ILE A 401 12.94 -23.34 5.70
N ASP A 402 13.99 -23.36 6.51
CA ASP A 402 13.94 -23.83 7.89
C ASP A 402 14.03 -22.64 8.86
N PRO A 403 12.93 -22.28 9.57
CA PRO A 403 12.95 -21.19 10.53
C PRO A 403 13.87 -21.43 11.74
N ASN A 404 14.33 -22.67 11.96
CA ASN A 404 15.23 -23.02 13.05
C ASN A 404 16.69 -23.15 12.59
N ALA A 405 16.98 -22.97 11.30
CA ALA A 405 18.35 -22.97 10.82
C ALA A 405 19.14 -21.82 11.44
N PRO A 406 20.42 -22.06 11.84
CA PRO A 406 21.25 -21.00 12.36
C PRO A 406 21.50 -19.93 11.28
N VAL A 407 21.42 -18.66 11.68
CA VAL A 407 21.77 -17.54 10.79
C VAL A 407 23.25 -17.63 10.37
N LEU A 408 23.54 -17.30 9.11
CA LEU A 408 24.92 -17.30 8.59
C LEU A 408 25.78 -16.17 9.19
N ARG A 409 25.13 -15.08 9.61
CA ARG A 409 25.76 -13.87 10.12
C ARG A 409 25.03 -13.40 11.38
N PRO A 410 25.73 -13.22 12.51
CA PRO A 410 25.11 -12.66 13.71
C PRO A 410 24.68 -11.21 13.46
N ARG A 411 23.59 -10.77 14.11
CA ARG A 411 23.23 -9.34 14.11
C ARG A 411 24.43 -8.54 14.58
N ILE A 412 24.84 -7.58 13.77
CA ILE A 412 25.71 -6.51 14.25
C ILE A 412 24.82 -5.67 15.17
N GLY A 413 24.78 -6.04 16.45
CA GLY A 413 24.38 -5.09 17.48
C GLY A 413 25.34 -3.91 17.34
N LEU A 414 24.81 -2.69 17.31
CA LEU A 414 25.60 -1.49 17.60
C LEU A 414 26.50 -1.84 18.79
N LEU A 415 27.80 -2.00 18.53
CA LEU A 415 28.78 -2.01 19.60
C LEU A 415 28.50 -0.73 20.39
N PRO A 416 28.38 -0.78 21.73
CA PRO A 416 28.35 0.44 22.51
C PRO A 416 29.61 1.22 22.16
N THR A 417 29.46 2.31 21.42
CA THR A 417 30.53 3.27 21.21
C THR A 417 30.84 3.86 22.58
N GLY A 418 31.90 3.33 23.22
CA GLY A 418 32.46 3.90 24.44
C GLY A 418 32.88 2.88 25.50
N VAL A 419 33.89 2.07 25.24
CA VAL A 419 34.89 1.76 26.28
C VAL A 419 36.27 1.89 25.65
N LEU A 420 36.89 3.05 25.85
CA LEU A 420 38.34 3.18 25.75
C LEU A 420 38.96 2.62 27.04
N ASP A 421 39.94 1.75 26.81
CA ASP A 421 41.11 1.49 27.64
C ASP A 421 40.92 0.60 28.90
N GLU A 422 41.33 -0.66 28.75
CA GLU A 422 41.66 -1.56 29.85
C GLU A 422 42.94 -1.07 30.55
N ARG A 423 42.86 -0.87 31.88
CA ARG A 423 44.02 -1.07 32.76
C ARG A 423 43.67 -2.00 33.91
N PRO A 424 44.56 -2.94 34.28
CA PRO A 424 44.23 -4.02 35.19
C PRO A 424 44.50 -3.67 36.66
N GLY A 425 43.59 -4.13 37.52
CA GLY A 425 43.87 -4.45 38.93
C GLY A 425 43.32 -3.46 39.95
N GLN A 426 42.27 -3.86 40.67
CA GLN A 426 42.24 -4.00 42.13
C GLN A 426 40.82 -4.33 42.65
N GLY A 427 40.76 -5.29 43.58
CA GLY A 427 39.78 -5.31 44.68
C GLY A 427 38.37 -5.78 44.37
N ALA A 428 38.03 -6.96 44.89
CA ALA A 428 36.65 -7.40 45.07
C ALA A 428 35.91 -6.51 46.09
N GLU A 429 34.73 -6.01 45.76
CA GLU A 429 33.64 -5.80 46.72
C GLU A 429 32.29 -6.14 46.06
N SER A 430 31.61 -7.12 46.65
CA SER A 430 30.25 -7.54 46.34
C SER A 430 29.28 -6.52 46.94
N ILE A 431 28.51 -5.81 46.11
CA ILE A 431 27.35 -5.04 46.59
C ILE A 431 26.09 -5.68 46.02
N THR A 432 25.46 -6.46 46.88
CA THR A 432 24.11 -6.99 46.77
C THR A 432 23.12 -5.84 46.98
N PHE A 433 22.20 -5.60 46.04
CA PHE A 433 21.00 -4.81 46.30
C PHE A 433 19.79 -5.74 46.36
N THR A 434 19.29 -5.92 47.57
CA THR A 434 17.97 -6.49 47.88
C THR A 434 16.85 -5.50 47.53
N PRO A 435 15.66 -6.00 47.17
CA PRO A 435 14.52 -5.16 46.80
C PRO A 435 13.83 -4.63 48.06
N VAL A 436 13.43 -3.35 48.05
CA VAL A 436 12.53 -2.80 49.06
C VAL A 436 11.15 -2.64 48.44
N VAL A 437 10.23 -3.45 48.94
CA VAL A 437 8.78 -3.43 48.75
C VAL A 437 8.15 -2.26 49.52
N ASN A 438 7.14 -1.64 48.92
CA ASN A 438 5.96 -1.18 49.65
C ASN A 438 4.74 -1.84 49.00
N GLU A 439 4.19 -2.82 49.71
CA GLU A 439 2.81 -3.31 49.64
C GLU A 439 1.87 -2.16 50.07
N GLU A 440 0.58 -2.05 49.72
CA GLU A 440 -0.45 -3.07 49.53
C GLU A 440 -1.74 -2.35 49.03
N HIS A 441 -2.45 -2.89 48.03
CA HIS A 441 -3.91 -3.09 48.07
C HIS A 441 -4.39 -3.91 46.85
N HIS A 442 -4.98 -5.05 47.16
CA HIS A 442 -5.45 -6.07 46.22
C HIS A 442 -6.80 -5.75 45.55
N ARG A 443 -7.00 -6.47 44.42
CA ARG A 443 -8.25 -6.92 43.76
C ARG A 443 -8.76 -6.07 42.58
N ASN A 444 -8.43 -6.51 41.36
CA ASN A 444 -9.37 -7.13 40.40
C ASN A 444 -8.65 -7.39 39.07
N GLY A 445 -8.88 -8.57 38.48
CA GLY A 445 -8.40 -8.88 37.13
C GLY A 445 -9.25 -8.15 36.08
N ALA A 446 -8.58 -7.42 35.19
CA ALA A 446 -9.05 -7.01 33.88
C ALA A 446 -7.85 -6.50 33.05
N ASP A 447 -7.71 -7.06 31.85
CA ASP A 447 -7.19 -6.48 30.61
C ASP A 447 -5.79 -5.84 30.56
N LEU A 448 -4.89 -6.56 29.89
CA LEU A 448 -3.67 -6.02 29.29
C LEU A 448 -4.04 -5.15 28.08
N GLU A 449 -3.96 -3.83 28.26
CA GLU A 449 -4.23 -2.80 27.25
C GLU A 449 -3.11 -2.70 26.18
N CYS A 450 -3.54 -2.56 24.92
CA CYS A 450 -2.78 -2.10 23.74
C CYS A 450 -3.51 -0.87 23.12
N PRO A 451 -2.83 -0.05 22.27
CA PRO A 451 -3.03 1.41 22.15
C PRO A 451 -4.36 1.92 21.52
N PRO A 452 -4.70 3.21 21.69
CA PRO A 452 -6.08 3.68 21.71
C PRO A 452 -6.58 4.17 20.34
N TYR A 453 -7.57 3.50 19.77
CA TYR A 453 -8.47 4.13 18.78
C TYR A 453 -9.96 4.03 19.17
N ILE A 454 -10.29 3.55 20.37
CA ILE A 454 -11.67 3.65 20.88
C ILE A 454 -11.62 3.88 22.39
N THR A 455 -11.67 5.14 22.83
CA THR A 455 -12.62 5.65 23.85
C THR A 455 -12.39 7.16 24.02
N ARG A 456 -13.13 7.97 23.27
CA ARG A 456 -13.52 9.31 23.74
C ARG A 456 -15.02 9.49 23.64
N HIS A 457 -15.76 8.58 24.26
CA HIS A 457 -17.10 8.89 24.75
C HIS A 457 -17.23 8.38 26.18
N GLY A 458 -17.18 9.32 27.12
CA GLY A 458 -17.47 9.09 28.53
C GLY A 458 -17.84 10.40 29.22
N ALA A 459 -19.13 10.69 29.22
CA ALA A 459 -19.84 11.59 30.15
C ALA A 459 -19.63 13.12 30.09
N MET A 460 -20.47 13.79 29.29
CA MET A 460 -21.43 14.81 29.77
C MET A 460 -22.65 14.70 28.84
N GLY A 461 -23.85 14.38 29.31
CA GLY A 461 -24.68 15.31 30.06
C GLY A 461 -25.82 15.80 29.16
N ARG A 462 -26.94 15.06 29.19
CA ARG A 462 -28.33 15.42 28.79
C ARG A 462 -28.57 16.20 27.48
N ASN A 463 -29.47 15.59 26.69
CA ASN A 463 -30.38 16.17 25.69
C ASN A 463 -29.73 16.63 24.38
N TYR A 464 -29.84 15.80 23.34
CA TYR A 464 -30.37 16.16 22.01
C TYR A 464 -30.57 14.85 21.23
N SER A 465 -31.81 14.39 21.14
CA SER A 465 -32.21 13.27 20.28
C SER A 465 -32.26 13.76 18.83
N MET A 466 -31.41 13.21 17.96
CA MET A 466 -31.59 13.27 16.50
C MET A 466 -31.84 11.85 16.00
N PRO A 467 -32.77 11.64 15.06
CA PRO A 467 -33.14 10.31 14.59
C PRO A 467 -32.05 9.77 13.65
N GLN A 468 -31.23 8.84 14.13
CA GLN A 468 -30.32 8.07 13.29
C GLN A 468 -31.14 7.08 12.45
N SER A 469 -31.02 7.15 11.13
CA SER A 469 -31.71 6.22 10.23
C SER A 469 -31.20 4.78 10.47
N ALA A 470 -32.06 3.78 10.29
CA ALA A 470 -31.71 2.38 10.47
C ALA A 470 -30.61 1.89 9.51
N ASP A 471 -30.34 2.64 8.44
CA ASP A 471 -29.45 2.30 7.33
C ASP A 471 -27.96 2.55 7.66
N ASP A 472 -27.65 3.51 8.52
CA ASP A 472 -26.28 3.72 9.05
C ASP A 472 -25.86 2.63 10.05
N ARG A 473 -26.76 1.69 10.39
CA ARG A 473 -26.48 0.65 11.39
C ARG A 473 -25.85 -0.60 10.78
N LEU A 474 -25.93 -0.82 9.46
CA LEU A 474 -25.39 -2.03 8.84
C LEU A 474 -23.86 -2.07 8.86
N LEU A 475 -23.19 -0.95 8.62
CA LEU A 475 -21.72 -0.89 8.64
C LEU A 475 -21.14 -1.18 10.06
N PRO A 476 -21.58 -0.52 11.14
CA PRO A 476 -21.14 -0.87 12.49
C PRO A 476 -21.51 -2.30 12.91
N GLN A 477 -22.57 -2.89 12.34
CA GLN A 477 -22.91 -4.30 12.59
C GLN A 477 -21.98 -5.25 11.82
N ALA A 478 -21.65 -4.92 10.57
CA ALA A 478 -20.68 -5.64 9.77
C ALA A 478 -19.28 -5.62 10.42
N GLU A 479 -18.83 -4.46 10.88
CA GLU A 479 -17.55 -4.33 11.60
C GLU A 479 -17.52 -5.17 12.87
N ARG A 480 -18.60 -5.20 13.64
CA ARG A 480 -18.72 -6.05 14.84
C ARG A 480 -18.70 -7.53 14.47
N ALA A 481 -19.45 -7.93 13.45
CA ALA A 481 -19.55 -9.33 13.04
C ALA A 481 -18.26 -9.82 12.39
N VAL A 482 -17.55 -8.98 11.62
CA VAL A 482 -16.22 -9.29 11.07
C VAL A 482 -15.16 -9.28 12.16
N ARG A 483 -15.26 -8.41 13.17
CA ARG A 483 -14.38 -8.47 14.35
C ARG A 483 -14.59 -9.75 15.15
N GLN A 484 -15.85 -10.20 15.30
CA GLN A 484 -16.15 -11.48 15.92
C GLN A 484 -15.64 -12.64 15.07
N LEU A 485 -15.86 -12.60 13.76
CA LEU A 485 -15.31 -13.59 12.83
C LEU A 485 -13.78 -13.62 12.90
N ASP A 486 -13.13 -12.47 12.94
CA ASP A 486 -11.69 -12.36 13.11
C ASP A 486 -11.26 -12.95 14.45
N GLN A 487 -11.98 -12.65 15.55
CA GLN A 487 -11.85 -13.26 16.89
C GLN A 487 -11.88 -14.79 16.84
N ASP A 488 -12.92 -15.33 16.23
CA ASP A 488 -13.12 -16.78 16.03
C ASP A 488 -12.02 -17.37 15.13
N LEU A 489 -11.56 -16.59 14.14
CA LEU A 489 -10.44 -16.88 13.25
C LEU A 489 -9.12 -16.33 13.77
N GLY A 490 -8.92 -16.16 15.08
CA GLY A 490 -7.57 -15.96 15.58
C GLY A 490 -6.80 -14.70 15.10
N ARG A 491 -7.41 -13.77 14.37
CA ARG A 491 -6.76 -12.65 13.66
C ARG A 491 -7.02 -11.27 14.26
N GLU A 492 -6.02 -10.40 14.32
CA GLU A 492 -6.27 -8.97 14.56
C GLU A 492 -6.90 -8.28 13.35
N CYS A 493 -7.92 -7.46 13.59
CA CYS A 493 -8.54 -6.68 12.53
C CYS A 493 -7.47 -5.82 11.84
N ASN A 494 -7.35 -5.99 10.53
CA ASN A 494 -6.41 -5.25 9.70
C ASN A 494 -7.13 -4.71 8.46
N TYR A 495 -6.40 -4.16 7.49
CA TYR A 495 -7.01 -3.54 6.31
C TYR A 495 -7.98 -4.46 5.55
N GLN A 496 -7.64 -5.74 5.37
CA GLN A 496 -8.54 -6.69 4.72
C GLN A 496 -9.81 -6.98 5.53
N SER A 497 -9.74 -6.90 6.86
CA SER A 497 -10.92 -6.99 7.74
C SER A 497 -11.84 -5.79 7.55
N ALA A 498 -11.27 -4.60 7.33
CA ALA A 498 -12.03 -3.39 7.02
C ALA A 498 -12.65 -3.45 5.61
N CYS A 499 -11.91 -3.93 4.60
CA CYS A 499 -12.44 -4.23 3.27
C CYS A 499 -13.61 -5.22 3.36
N MET A 500 -13.45 -6.29 4.16
CA MET A 500 -14.48 -7.30 4.37
C MET A 500 -15.72 -6.70 5.04
N ALA A 501 -15.56 -5.91 6.11
CA ALA A 501 -16.68 -5.28 6.81
C ALA A 501 -17.48 -4.33 5.90
N ALA A 502 -16.80 -3.50 5.11
CA ALA A 502 -17.45 -2.61 4.15
C ALA A 502 -18.20 -3.41 3.06
N SER A 503 -17.57 -4.45 2.52
CA SER A 503 -18.17 -5.33 1.51
C SER A 503 -19.38 -6.10 2.04
N VAL A 504 -19.32 -6.55 3.30
CA VAL A 504 -20.41 -7.22 4.02
C VAL A 504 -21.61 -6.30 4.22
N ALA A 505 -21.37 -5.06 4.64
CA ALA A 505 -22.45 -4.08 4.81
C ALA A 505 -23.16 -3.79 3.48
N CYS A 506 -22.37 -3.64 2.41
CA CYS A 506 -22.89 -3.47 1.06
C CYS A 506 -23.68 -4.68 0.57
N LEU A 507 -23.15 -5.90 0.76
CA LEU A 507 -23.81 -7.14 0.39
C LEU A 507 -25.15 -7.32 1.12
N ALA A 508 -25.18 -7.02 2.43
CA ALA A 508 -26.40 -7.06 3.23
C ALA A 508 -27.47 -6.12 2.66
N LYS A 509 -27.11 -4.86 2.39
CA LYS A 509 -28.05 -3.86 1.87
C LYS A 509 -28.55 -4.22 0.47
N ALA A 510 -27.66 -4.67 -0.41
CA ALA A 510 -28.00 -5.07 -1.78
C ALA A 510 -29.00 -6.23 -1.83
N ASN A 511 -28.98 -7.10 -0.81
CA ASN A 511 -29.88 -8.26 -0.71
C ASN A 511 -31.07 -8.02 0.24
N GLY A 512 -31.31 -6.76 0.63
CA GLY A 512 -32.48 -6.39 1.44
C GLY A 512 -32.43 -6.89 2.89
N LEU A 513 -31.24 -7.16 3.44
CA LEU A 513 -31.06 -7.40 4.86
C LEU A 513 -31.15 -6.05 5.60
N SER A 514 -31.88 -6.04 6.71
CA SER A 514 -32.10 -4.86 7.54
C SER A 514 -31.20 -4.82 8.77
N ARG A 515 -30.49 -5.92 9.06
CA ARG A 515 -29.49 -6.06 10.14
C ARG A 515 -28.53 -7.20 9.81
N ILE A 516 -27.37 -7.24 10.46
CA ILE A 516 -26.37 -8.29 10.33
C ILE A 516 -26.15 -8.91 11.71
N ASP A 517 -26.56 -10.17 11.84
CA ASP A 517 -26.44 -10.93 13.10
C ASP A 517 -25.16 -11.79 13.08
N TYR A 518 -24.80 -12.39 11.93
CA TYR A 518 -23.58 -13.20 11.78
C TYR A 518 -22.89 -12.99 10.44
N VAL A 519 -21.57 -13.14 10.44
CA VAL A 519 -20.75 -13.31 9.24
C VAL A 519 -19.99 -14.62 9.37
N LEU A 520 -20.18 -15.53 8.41
CA LEU A 520 -19.68 -16.90 8.47
C LEU A 520 -18.89 -17.24 7.20
N LEU A 521 -17.89 -18.10 7.32
CA LEU A 521 -17.15 -18.65 6.19
C LEU A 521 -17.72 -20.03 5.79
N SER A 522 -17.63 -20.37 4.51
CA SER A 522 -18.03 -21.69 4.00
C SER A 522 -17.14 -22.81 4.53
N ASP A 523 -17.75 -23.94 4.92
CA ASP A 523 -17.02 -25.18 5.15
C ASP A 523 -16.55 -25.80 3.83
N ALA A 524 -15.50 -26.64 3.89
CA ALA A 524 -15.02 -27.38 2.72
C ALA A 524 -16.08 -28.39 2.24
N ARG A 525 -16.45 -28.33 0.94
CA ARG A 525 -17.43 -29.26 0.36
C ARG A 525 -17.17 -29.48 -1.14
N GLY A 526 -16.91 -30.72 -1.54
CA GLY A 526 -16.61 -31.06 -2.94
C GLY A 526 -15.29 -30.44 -3.40
N THR A 527 -15.30 -29.64 -4.46
CA THR A 527 -14.12 -28.93 -4.98
C THR A 527 -13.88 -27.56 -4.32
N ALA A 528 -14.80 -27.08 -3.47
CA ALA A 528 -14.66 -25.82 -2.74
C ALA A 528 -13.88 -26.01 -1.44
N ARG A 529 -12.86 -25.16 -1.22
CA ARG A 529 -12.02 -25.12 -0.02
C ARG A 529 -12.76 -24.38 1.10
N GLN A 530 -12.34 -24.66 2.33
CA GLN A 530 -12.85 -23.94 3.50
C GLN A 530 -12.52 -22.45 3.37
N GLY A 531 -13.51 -21.58 3.58
CA GLY A 531 -13.37 -20.13 3.45
C GLY A 531 -13.46 -19.56 2.04
N ASP A 532 -13.78 -20.36 1.01
CA ASP A 532 -13.95 -19.86 -0.36
C ASP A 532 -15.07 -18.82 -0.50
N SER A 533 -16.13 -18.94 0.30
CA SER A 533 -17.25 -18.00 0.31
C SER A 533 -17.55 -17.50 1.72
N LEU A 534 -18.04 -16.27 1.78
CA LEU A 534 -18.47 -15.59 2.98
C LEU A 534 -19.98 -15.35 2.92
N PHE A 535 -20.66 -15.61 4.04
CA PHE A 535 -22.09 -15.47 4.22
C PHE A 535 -22.39 -14.38 5.23
N VAL A 536 -23.39 -13.55 4.93
CA VAL A 536 -23.94 -12.54 5.83
C VAL A 536 -25.35 -13.00 6.18
N VAL A 537 -25.64 -13.14 7.47
CA VAL A 537 -26.87 -13.76 7.97
C VAL A 537 -27.62 -12.80 8.89
N GLN A 538 -28.94 -12.74 8.67
CA GLN A 538 -29.92 -12.09 9.54
C GLN A 538 -30.84 -13.17 10.12
N GLY A 539 -30.87 -13.29 11.44
CA GLY A 539 -31.54 -14.36 12.19
C GLY A 539 -30.55 -15.40 12.74
N ASP A 540 -31.08 -16.32 13.55
CA ASP A 540 -30.30 -17.46 14.05
C ASP A 540 -29.93 -18.39 12.88
N PRO A 541 -28.65 -18.73 12.64
CA PRO A 541 -28.23 -19.62 11.57
C PRO A 541 -28.86 -21.03 11.63
N SER A 542 -29.35 -21.45 12.81
CA SER A 542 -30.07 -22.71 13.01
C SER A 542 -31.58 -22.61 12.72
N ASP A 543 -32.13 -21.40 12.56
CA ASP A 543 -33.53 -21.16 12.18
C ASP A 543 -33.67 -21.24 10.65
N PRO A 544 -34.53 -22.12 10.09
CA PRO A 544 -34.77 -22.20 8.65
C PRO A 544 -35.29 -20.90 8.01
N ALA A 545 -35.83 -19.97 8.79
CA ALA A 545 -36.34 -18.68 8.32
C ALA A 545 -35.28 -17.57 8.25
N HIS A 546 -34.00 -17.84 8.54
CA HIS A 546 -32.94 -16.84 8.42
C HIS A 546 -32.80 -16.30 6.99
N LYS A 547 -32.48 -15.02 6.85
CA LYS A 547 -32.11 -14.42 5.57
C LYS A 547 -30.59 -14.46 5.43
N ARG A 548 -30.08 -14.80 4.26
CA ARG A 548 -28.64 -14.76 3.99
C ARG A 548 -28.32 -14.22 2.61
N ALA A 549 -27.15 -13.61 2.52
CA ALA A 549 -26.49 -13.27 1.27
C ALA A 549 -25.08 -13.86 1.28
N GLN A 550 -24.51 -14.11 0.10
CA GLN A 550 -23.15 -14.65 -0.01
C GLN A 550 -22.34 -13.88 -1.03
N MET A 551 -21.02 -13.85 -0.83
CA MET A 551 -20.03 -13.43 -1.82
C MET A 551 -18.76 -14.25 -1.67
N LYS A 552 -17.85 -14.18 -2.64
CA LYS A 552 -16.56 -14.83 -2.47
C LYS A 552 -15.73 -14.06 -1.44
N THR A 553 -14.96 -14.79 -0.63
CA THR A 553 -14.09 -14.17 0.38
C THR A 553 -13.01 -13.31 -0.27
N GLU A 554 -12.49 -13.72 -1.45
CA GLU A 554 -11.52 -12.94 -2.24
C GLU A 554 -12.07 -11.57 -2.65
N ASP A 555 -13.34 -11.50 -3.05
CA ASP A 555 -14.00 -10.25 -3.42
C ASP A 555 -14.22 -9.36 -2.19
N ALA A 556 -14.59 -9.97 -1.06
CA ALA A 556 -14.82 -9.25 0.18
C ALA A 556 -13.55 -8.55 0.71
N ILE A 557 -12.38 -9.19 0.60
CA ILE A 557 -11.10 -8.63 1.07
C ILE A 557 -10.35 -7.83 0.01
N GLY A 558 -10.61 -8.08 -1.28
CA GLY A 558 -9.95 -7.41 -2.41
C GLY A 558 -10.67 -6.16 -2.90
N THR A 559 -11.90 -5.92 -2.45
CA THR A 559 -12.65 -4.69 -2.75
C THR A 559 -12.19 -3.58 -1.80
N PRO A 560 -11.61 -2.46 -2.31
CA PRO A 560 -11.23 -1.33 -1.47
C PRO A 560 -12.42 -0.77 -0.70
N ILE A 561 -12.17 -0.28 0.51
CA ILE A 561 -13.21 0.21 1.43
C ILE A 561 -14.07 1.29 0.76
N GLU A 562 -13.42 2.19 0.02
CA GLU A 562 -14.02 3.33 -0.68
C GLU A 562 -15.04 2.84 -1.71
N ARG A 563 -14.75 1.73 -2.38
CA ARG A 563 -15.63 1.12 -3.38
C ARG A 563 -16.88 0.52 -2.73
N SER A 564 -16.73 -0.23 -1.64
CA SER A 564 -17.86 -0.81 -0.90
C SER A 564 -18.72 0.25 -0.20
N MET A 565 -18.09 1.32 0.30
CA MET A 565 -18.77 2.46 0.91
C MET A 565 -19.56 3.29 -0.11
N ALA A 566 -18.96 3.60 -1.27
CA ALA A 566 -19.68 4.29 -2.35
C ALA A 566 -20.87 3.47 -2.86
N GLN A 567 -20.74 2.14 -2.92
CA GLN A 567 -21.84 1.26 -3.29
C GLN A 567 -22.94 1.22 -2.23
N LEU A 568 -22.58 1.13 -0.93
CA LEU A 568 -23.53 1.17 0.17
C LEU A 568 -24.32 2.50 0.20
N HIS A 569 -23.66 3.63 -0.02
CA HIS A 569 -24.31 4.94 -0.12
C HIS A 569 -25.30 4.99 -1.31
N GLY A 570 -24.91 4.52 -2.49
CA GLY A 570 -25.80 4.45 -3.65
C GLY A 570 -27.03 3.56 -3.41
N LEU A 571 -26.86 2.45 -2.68
CA LEU A 571 -27.97 1.57 -2.28
C LEU A 571 -28.90 2.22 -1.26
N ASN A 572 -28.38 3.06 -0.36
CA ASN A 572 -29.15 3.82 0.61
C ASN A 572 -29.99 4.92 -0.07
N GLU A 573 -29.41 5.65 -1.03
CA GLU A 573 -30.14 6.67 -1.81
C GLU A 573 -31.23 6.07 -2.68
N ALA A 574 -30.97 4.90 -3.31
CA ALA A 574 -31.97 4.19 -4.08
C ALA A 574 -33.15 3.74 -3.19
N HIS A 575 -32.87 3.22 -1.99
CA HIS A 575 -33.92 2.83 -1.03
C HIS A 575 -34.71 4.04 -0.50
N GLN A 576 -34.06 5.18 -0.24
CA GLN A 576 -34.76 6.40 0.21
C GLN A 576 -35.67 6.99 -0.88
N LYS A 577 -35.32 6.87 -2.16
CA LYS A 577 -36.17 7.28 -3.29
C LYS A 577 -37.37 6.36 -3.52
N LEU A 578 -37.31 5.11 -3.06
CA LEU A 578 -38.42 4.14 -3.12
C LEU A 578 -39.41 4.26 -1.94
N GLN A 579 -39.05 4.91 -0.84
CA GLN A 579 -39.89 5.01 0.37
C GLN A 579 -41.05 6.04 0.34
N PRO A 580 -41.15 7.05 -0.54
CA PRO A 580 -42.35 7.90 -0.58
C PRO A 580 -43.56 7.23 -1.26
N ALA A 581 -43.41 6.08 -1.93
CA ALA A 581 -44.50 5.46 -2.69
C ALA A 581 -45.29 4.39 -1.92
N GLN A 582 -44.85 3.99 -0.71
CA GLN A 582 -45.53 2.95 0.09
C GLN A 582 -46.13 3.46 1.41
N ALA A 583 -46.04 4.78 1.69
CA ALA A 583 -46.68 5.40 2.85
C ALA A 583 -47.98 6.15 2.52
N MET A 584 -48.53 5.96 1.31
CA MET A 584 -49.77 6.59 0.85
C MET A 584 -50.78 5.56 0.31
N GLU A 585 -50.91 4.41 0.96
CA GLU A 585 -52.10 3.55 0.84
C GLU A 585 -52.59 3.16 2.26
N GLU A 586 -53.82 3.62 2.56
CA GLU A 586 -54.64 3.51 3.79
C GLU A 586 -54.27 4.42 4.99
N PRO A 587 -55.22 5.29 5.47
CA PRO A 587 -56.64 4.98 5.62
C PRO A 587 -57.57 5.94 4.86
N ILE A 588 -58.24 5.43 3.81
CA ILE A 588 -59.56 5.93 3.40
C ILE A 588 -60.55 4.79 3.66
N ARG A 589 -60.82 4.56 4.94
CA ARG A 589 -61.97 3.76 5.40
C ARG A 589 -62.46 4.32 6.74
N GLU A 590 -62.96 5.55 6.74
CA GLU A 590 -63.90 5.98 7.81
C GLU A 590 -64.80 7.19 7.50
N THR A 591 -64.64 7.91 6.38
CA THR A 591 -65.46 9.12 6.11
C THR A 591 -66.59 8.97 5.08
N SER A 592 -66.91 7.76 4.59
CA SER A 592 -68.02 7.56 3.64
C SER A 592 -69.31 6.97 4.22
N GLN A 593 -69.47 6.91 5.55
CA GLN A 593 -70.73 6.47 6.18
C GLN A 593 -71.49 7.53 7.00
N HIS A 594 -71.05 8.80 7.05
CA HIS A 594 -71.72 9.85 7.84
C HIS A 594 -72.23 11.06 7.05
N MET A 595 -72.53 10.90 5.76
CA MET A 595 -73.27 11.92 4.99
C MET A 595 -74.39 11.29 4.17
N ARG A 596 -75.25 10.52 4.85
CA ARG A 596 -76.56 10.10 4.34
C ARG A 596 -77.57 9.94 5.48
N MET A 597 -77.69 10.94 6.36
CA MET A 597 -78.89 11.25 7.14
C MET A 597 -78.78 12.67 7.70
N SER A 598 -79.42 13.63 7.04
CA SER A 598 -80.17 14.78 7.57
C SER A 598 -80.37 15.81 6.47
#